data_AF-A0A0Q9U356-F1
#
_entry.id   AF-A0A0Q9U356-F1
#
_cell.length_a   1.000
_cell.length_b   1.000
_cell.length_c   1.000
_cell.angle_alpha   90.00
_cell.angle_beta   90.00
_cell.angle_gamma   90.00
#
_symmetry.space_group_name_H-M   'P 1'
#
loop_
_entity.id
_entity.type
_entity.pdbx_description
1 polymer ?
#
loop_
_entity_poly.entity_id
_entity_poly.type
_entity_poly.pdbx_seq_one_letter_code
_entity_poly.pdbx_strand_id
1 'polypeptide(L)'
;MEERITLEGFDPPKNRRHSPDGDLVDVQGWLHAPVDWTGGPRLERAWRDRHGRSRLGVGLSVAGNPRRHILMTNVPADIDFLRSELESLIAEFDPDATSDLEDAQ
;
A
#
# COMPACT_ATOMS: atom_id res chain seq x y z
N MET A 1 -5.13 11.77 -18.96
CA MET A 1 -4.10 11.26 -18.04
C MET A 1 -4.83 10.34 -17.09
N GLU A 2 -4.54 9.04 -17.15
CA GLU A 2 -5.00 8.11 -16.13
C GLU A 2 -4.36 8.52 -14.80
N GLU A 3 -5.21 8.78 -13.81
CA GLU A 3 -4.77 9.20 -12.50
C GLU A 3 -4.17 7.97 -11.80
N ARG A 4 -2.84 7.94 -11.72
CA ARG A 4 -2.08 6.82 -11.15
C ARG A 4 -2.30 6.73 -9.64
N ILE A 5 -2.23 5.49 -9.13
CA ILE A 5 -2.31 5.22 -7.69
C ILE A 5 -0.91 5.47 -7.10
N THR A 6 -0.81 6.30 -6.06
CA THR A 6 0.48 6.64 -5.44
C THR A 6 0.40 6.66 -3.92
N LEU A 7 1.49 6.30 -3.22
CA LEU A 7 1.59 6.48 -1.77
C LEU A 7 1.98 7.92 -1.42
N GLU A 8 1.11 8.61 -0.68
CA GLU A 8 1.40 9.96 -0.21
C GLU A 8 2.35 9.95 1.00
N GLY A 9 2.18 8.98 1.92
CA GLY A 9 3.06 8.87 3.07
C GLY A 9 2.49 8.06 4.22
N PHE A 10 3.30 7.94 5.26
CA PHE A 10 2.97 7.23 6.49
C PHE A 10 3.09 8.16 7.69
N ASP A 11 2.22 7.95 8.67
CA ASP A 11 2.38 8.49 10.01
C ASP A 11 3.47 7.70 10.78
N PRO A 12 4.04 8.30 11.85
CA PRO A 12 4.96 7.59 12.72
C PRO A 12 4.37 6.27 13.26
N PRO A 13 5.15 5.17 13.28
CA PRO A 13 4.68 3.89 13.80
C PRO A 13 4.15 3.95 15.24
N LYS A 14 3.13 3.14 15.52
CA LYS A 14 2.48 3.05 16.85
C LYS A 14 2.42 1.61 17.33
N ASN A 15 2.06 1.42 18.60
CA ASN A 15 1.78 0.12 19.22
C ASN A 15 2.90 -0.91 19.03
N ARG A 16 4.15 -0.53 19.30
CA ARG A 16 5.32 -1.41 19.18
C ARG A 16 5.18 -2.65 20.09
N ARG A 17 5.42 -3.81 19.51
CA ARG A 17 5.36 -5.14 20.14
C ARG A 17 6.65 -5.88 19.82
N HIS A 18 7.35 -6.33 20.85
CA HIS A 18 8.56 -7.13 20.67
C HIS A 18 8.21 -8.57 20.27
N SER A 19 8.84 -9.08 19.23
CA SER A 19 8.74 -10.49 18.83
C SER A 19 10.14 -11.12 18.67
N PRO A 20 10.26 -12.45 18.70
CA PRO A 20 11.55 -13.12 18.44
C PRO A 20 12.17 -12.77 17.09
N ASP A 21 11.34 -12.42 16.10
CA ASP A 21 11.75 -12.10 14.73
C ASP A 21 11.99 -10.59 14.52
N GLY A 22 11.86 -9.78 15.58
CA GLY A 22 11.98 -8.33 15.54
C GLY A 22 10.72 -7.60 16.00
N ASP A 23 10.81 -6.27 16.08
CA ASP A 23 9.72 -5.41 16.52
C ASP A 23 8.62 -5.29 15.47
N LEU A 24 7.39 -5.52 15.89
CA LEU A 24 6.18 -5.31 15.10
C LEU A 24 5.46 -4.05 15.56
N VAL A 25 4.91 -3.30 14.61
CA VAL A 25 4.19 -2.04 14.84
C VAL A 25 2.89 -2.02 14.05
N ASP A 26 2.09 -1.00 14.32
CA ASP A 26 0.99 -0.57 13.46
C ASP A 26 1.38 0.74 12.78
N VAL A 27 1.11 0.83 11.48
CA VAL A 27 1.43 2.00 10.64
C VAL A 27 0.14 2.48 9.97
N GLN A 28 -0.04 3.80 9.95
CA GLN A 28 -1.13 4.46 9.24
C GLN A 28 -0.54 5.33 8.14
N GLY A 29 -1.36 5.65 7.13
CA GLY A 29 -0.88 6.47 6.02
C GLY A 29 -1.97 6.79 5.03
N TRP A 30 -1.54 7.25 3.87
CA TRP A 30 -2.44 7.72 2.83
C TRP A 30 -1.96 7.28 1.45
N LEU A 31 -2.92 6.90 0.62
CA LEU A 31 -2.73 6.67 -0.79
C LEU A 31 -3.63 7.65 -1.56
N HIS A 32 -3.15 8.10 -2.71
CA HIS A 32 -3.94 8.78 -3.71
C HIS A 32 -4.39 7.74 -4.74
N ALA A 33 -5.68 7.72 -5.08
CA ALA A 33 -6.22 6.86 -6.12
C ALA A 33 -7.46 7.52 -6.75
N PRO A 34 -7.80 7.16 -8.00
CA PRO A 34 -9.05 7.61 -8.62
C PRO A 34 -10.26 7.39 -7.71
N VAL A 35 -11.23 8.30 -7.77
CA VAL A 35 -12.45 8.23 -6.92
C VAL A 35 -13.22 6.93 -7.17
N ASP A 36 -13.25 6.46 -8.41
CA ASP A 36 -13.88 5.22 -8.85
C ASP A 36 -12.95 3.98 -8.73
N TRP A 37 -11.75 4.13 -8.16
CA TRP A 37 -10.84 3.01 -8.00
C TRP A 37 -11.42 1.91 -7.10
N THR A 38 -11.48 0.70 -7.65
CA THR A 38 -12.02 -0.52 -7.00
C THR A 38 -10.94 -1.53 -6.62
N GLY A 39 -9.66 -1.21 -6.82
CA GLY A 39 -8.54 -2.14 -6.58
C GLY A 39 -8.13 -2.32 -5.11
N GLY A 40 -8.68 -1.55 -4.18
CA GLY A 40 -8.38 -1.63 -2.74
C GLY A 40 -8.42 -3.07 -2.17
N PRO A 41 -9.54 -3.81 -2.33
CA PRO A 41 -9.64 -5.19 -1.85
C PRO A 41 -8.61 -6.15 -2.48
N ARG A 42 -8.22 -5.91 -3.73
CA ARG A 42 -7.19 -6.71 -4.41
C ARG A 42 -5.80 -6.45 -3.80
N LEU A 43 -5.49 -5.18 -3.53
CA LEU A 43 -4.26 -4.78 -2.86
C LEU A 43 -4.17 -5.34 -1.43
N GLU A 44 -5.26 -5.26 -0.65
CA GLU A 44 -5.34 -5.87 0.69
C GLU A 44 -5.09 -7.38 0.67
N ARG A 45 -5.65 -8.07 -0.33
CA ARG A 45 -5.45 -9.51 -0.51
C ARG A 45 -4.01 -9.82 -0.88
N ALA A 46 -3.44 -9.13 -1.85
CA ALA A 46 -2.07 -9.36 -2.29
C ALA A 46 -1.05 -9.14 -1.17
N TRP A 47 -1.25 -8.07 -0.37
CA TRP A 47 -0.47 -7.84 0.83
C TRP A 47 -0.54 -9.02 1.81
N ARG A 48 -1.75 -9.50 2.10
CA ARG A 48 -1.97 -10.63 3.01
C ARG A 48 -1.34 -11.92 2.49
N ASP A 49 -1.45 -12.18 1.20
CA ASP A 49 -0.90 -13.38 0.57
C ASP A 49 0.64 -13.36 0.64
N ARG A 50 1.26 -12.17 0.53
CA ARG A 50 2.71 -12.00 0.63
C ARG A 50 3.25 -11.99 2.06
N HIS A 51 2.55 -11.34 3.00
CA HIS A 51 3.07 -11.08 4.35
C HIS A 51 2.37 -11.89 5.46
N GLY A 52 1.42 -12.78 5.11
CA GLY A 52 0.79 -13.77 5.97
C GLY A 52 0.08 -13.23 7.21
N ARG A 53 0.87 -12.92 8.26
CA ARG A 53 0.41 -12.41 9.56
C ARG A 53 0.13 -10.91 9.56
N SER A 54 0.73 -10.16 8.63
CA SER A 54 0.45 -8.74 8.46
C SER A 54 -0.91 -8.51 7.81
N ARG A 55 -1.56 -7.40 8.15
CA ARG A 55 -2.81 -6.96 7.53
C ARG A 55 -2.63 -5.56 6.95
N LEU A 56 -3.22 -5.35 5.78
CA LEU A 56 -3.45 -4.05 5.16
C LEU A 56 -4.96 -3.83 5.08
N GLY A 57 -5.41 -2.63 5.43
CA GLY A 57 -6.75 -2.13 5.18
C GLY A 57 -6.68 -0.83 4.38
N VAL A 58 -7.47 -0.73 3.33
CA VAL A 58 -7.57 0.42 2.43
C VAL A 58 -8.95 1.06 2.59
N GLY A 59 -8.97 2.34 2.97
CA GLY A 59 -10.20 3.11 3.13
C GLY A 59 -10.93 3.37 1.80
N LEU A 60 -12.22 3.69 1.90
CA LEU A 60 -13.03 4.13 0.76
C LEU A 60 -12.72 5.59 0.41
N SER A 61 -13.04 5.99 -0.83
CA SER A 61 -13.16 7.42 -1.16
C SER A 61 -14.35 8.00 -0.40
N VAL A 62 -14.14 9.11 0.31
CA VAL A 62 -15.17 9.82 1.07
C VAL A 62 -15.38 11.19 0.45
N ALA A 63 -16.64 11.56 0.19
CA ALA A 63 -17.02 12.85 -0.38
C ALA A 63 -16.32 13.20 -1.72
N GLY A 64 -16.03 12.18 -2.55
CA GLY A 64 -15.34 12.37 -3.84
C GLY A 64 -13.86 12.72 -3.71
N ASN A 65 -13.25 12.50 -2.55
CA ASN A 65 -11.83 12.72 -2.35
C ASN A 65 -11.01 11.51 -2.87
N PRO A 66 -10.01 11.71 -3.76
CA PRO A 66 -9.14 10.63 -4.24
C PRO A 66 -8.19 10.09 -3.17
N ARG A 67 -7.99 10.82 -2.07
CA ARG A 67 -7.16 10.40 -0.95
C ARG A 67 -7.87 9.35 -0.09
N ARG A 68 -7.23 8.21 0.12
CA ARG A 68 -7.73 7.08 0.93
C ARG A 68 -6.75 6.75 2.05
N HIS A 69 -7.29 6.48 3.22
CA HIS A 69 -6.49 6.09 4.38
C HIS A 69 -6.01 4.63 4.25
N ILE A 70 -4.79 4.34 4.70
CA ILE A 70 -4.30 2.97 4.86
C ILE A 70 -3.98 2.68 6.32
N LEU A 71 -4.25 1.44 6.73
CA LEU A 71 -3.86 0.91 8.04
C LEU A 71 -3.14 -0.42 7.83
N MET A 72 -1.93 -0.51 8.35
CA MET A 72 -1.12 -1.71 8.35
C MET A 72 -0.88 -2.16 9.78
N THR A 73 -1.09 -3.45 10.06
CA THR A 73 -0.86 -4.01 11.41
C THR A 73 0.06 -5.21 11.35
N ASN A 74 0.80 -5.41 12.45
CA ASN A 74 1.81 -6.46 12.57
C ASN A 74 2.85 -6.36 11.44
N VAL A 75 3.35 -5.16 11.20
CA VAL A 75 4.39 -4.87 10.20
C VAL A 75 5.72 -4.55 10.87
N PRO A 76 6.87 -4.75 10.19
CA PRO A 76 8.14 -4.23 10.67
C PRO A 76 8.09 -2.70 10.79
N ALA A 77 8.93 -2.14 11.66
CA ALA A 77 9.02 -0.68 11.86
C ALA A 77 9.76 0.09 10.75
N ASP A 78 10.25 -0.63 9.73
CA ASP A 78 10.97 -0.07 8.59
C ASP A 78 10.00 0.53 7.57
N ILE A 79 9.86 1.85 7.58
CA ILE A 79 8.93 2.58 6.72
C ILE A 79 9.35 2.51 5.24
N ASP A 80 10.64 2.49 4.95
CA ASP A 80 11.14 2.47 3.56
C ASP A 80 10.85 1.11 2.92
N PHE A 81 11.01 0.03 3.69
CA PHE A 81 10.57 -1.31 3.29
C PHE A 81 9.06 -1.35 3.01
N LEU A 82 8.22 -0.83 3.93
CA LEU A 82 6.76 -0.84 3.74
C LEU A 82 6.32 -0.02 2.53
N ARG A 83 6.98 1.12 2.28
CA ARG A 83 6.77 1.92 1.08
C ARG A 83 7.06 1.10 -0.17
N SER A 84 8.27 0.54 -0.27
CA SER A 84 8.72 -0.21 -1.43
C SER A 84 7.81 -1.40 -1.74
N GLU A 85 7.38 -2.15 -0.72
CA GLU A 85 6.48 -3.29 -0.91
C GLU A 85 5.10 -2.86 -1.42
N LEU A 86 4.51 -1.80 -0.86
CA LEU A 86 3.21 -1.31 -1.33
C LEU A 86 3.31 -0.72 -2.73
N GLU A 87 4.35 0.05 -3.04
CA GLU A 87 4.58 0.60 -4.38
C GLU A 87 4.78 -0.52 -5.41
N SER A 88 5.53 -1.58 -5.07
CA SER A 88 5.66 -2.78 -5.91
C SER A 88 4.32 -3.46 -6.17
N LEU A 89 3.51 -3.68 -5.12
CA LEU A 89 2.20 -4.30 -5.28
C LEU A 89 1.25 -3.44 -6.12
N ILE A 90 1.30 -2.12 -5.98
CA ILE A 90 0.48 -1.20 -6.78
C ILE A 90 0.89 -1.27 -8.24
N ALA A 91 2.20 -1.30 -8.54
CA ALA A 91 2.71 -1.43 -9.90
C ALA A 91 2.28 -2.75 -10.57
N GLU A 92 2.19 -3.86 -9.82
CA GLU A 92 1.67 -5.14 -10.34
C GLU A 92 0.19 -5.07 -10.77
N PHE A 93 -0.57 -4.08 -10.27
CA PHE A 93 -1.96 -3.87 -10.62
C PHE A 93 -2.18 -2.73 -11.63
N ASP A 94 -1.12 -1.99 -11.97
CA ASP A 94 -1.16 -0.98 -13.02
C ASP A 94 -0.95 -1.68 -14.38
N PRO A 95 -1.99 -1.78 -15.24
CA PRO A 95 -1.85 -2.44 -16.54
C PRO A 95 -0.82 -1.76 -17.45
N ASP A 96 -0.53 -0.47 -17.23
CA ASP A 96 0.39 0.30 -18.07
C ASP A 96 1.85 0.23 -17.62
N ALA A 97 2.14 -0.30 -16.42
CA ALA A 97 3.52 -0.43 -15.93
C ALA A 97 4.38 -1.44 -16.72
N THR A 98 3.74 -2.26 -17.58
CA THR A 98 4.43 -3.21 -18.47
C THR A 98 4.71 -2.67 -19.88
N SER A 99 4.08 -1.56 -20.29
CA SER A 99 4.23 -0.99 -21.65
C SER A 99 5.49 -0.13 -21.84
N ASP A 100 6.05 0.47 -20.78
CA ASP A 100 7.24 1.35 -20.87
C ASP A 100 8.57 0.58 -21.09
N LEU A 101 8.53 -0.76 -21.21
CA LEU A 101 9.71 -1.60 -21.47
C LEU A 101 9.81 -2.11 -22.92
N GLU A 102 8.83 -1.87 -23.79
CA GLU A 102 8.86 -2.34 -25.18
C GLU A 102 9.31 -1.29 -26.21
N ASP A 103 9.49 -0.01 -25.84
CA ASP A 103 9.95 1.06 -26.76
C ASP A 103 11.47 1.32 -26.70
N ALA A 104 12.28 0.26 -26.50
CA ALA A 104 13.73 0.33 -26.56
C ALA A 104 14.36 -0.89 -27.26
N GLN A 105 13.97 -1.19 -28.50
CA GLN A 105 14.74 -2.04 -29.41
C GLN A 105 14.77 -1.50 -30.84
#